data_AF-A0A7Z9N2J2-F1
#
_entry.id   AF-A0A7Z9N2J2-F1
#
_cell.length_a   1.000
_cell.length_b   1.000
_cell.length_c   1.000
_cell.angle_alpha   90.00
_cell.angle_beta   90.00
_cell.angle_gamma   90.00
#
_symmetry.space_group_name_H-M   'P 1'
#
loop_
_entity.id
_entity.type
_entity.pdbx_description
1 polymer ?
#
loop_
_entity_poly.entity_id
_entity_poly.type
_entity_poly.pdbx_seq_one_letter_code
_entity_poly.pdbx_strand_id
1 'polypeptide(L)' 'ASVRIPMGTAHAGKGYLEDRRPAANMDPYQVCAVMIETTCS' A
#
# COMPACT_ATOMS: atom_id res chain seq x y z
N ALA A 1 5.37 -9.97 -6.39
CA ALA A 1 5.96 -8.79 -5.74
C ALA A 1 5.13 -8.45 -4.51
N SER A 2 5.77 -7.91 -3.46
CA SER A 2 5.11 -7.60 -2.18
C SER A 2 4.16 -6.39 -2.27
N VAL A 3 4.54 -5.39 -3.07
CA VAL A 3 3.72 -4.21 -3.39
C VAL A 3 3.46 -4.20 -4.89
N ARG A 4 2.25 -3.80 -5.31
CA ARG A 4 1.83 -3.73 -6.71
C ARG A 4 1.48 -2.29 -7.10
N ILE A 5 1.98 -1.85 -8.25
CA ILE A 5 1.50 -0.63 -8.92
C ILE A 5 0.49 -1.06 -9.99
N PRO A 6 -0.79 -0.61 -9.92
CA PRO A 6 -1.77 -0.89 -10.96
C PRO A 6 -1.31 -0.35 -12.31
N MET A 7 -1.64 -1.07 -13.39
CA MET A 7 -1.22 -0.69 -14.74
C MET A 7 -1.73 0.69 -15.15
N GLY A 8 -2.95 1.06 -14.73
CA GLY A 8 -3.50 2.40 -14.93
C GLY A 8 -2.68 3.50 -14.23
N THR A 9 -2.25 3.26 -12.99
CA THR A 9 -1.34 4.16 -12.25
C THR A 9 0.00 4.30 -12.98
N ALA A 10 0.57 3.18 -13.44
CA ALA A 10 1.85 3.17 -14.15
C ALA A 10 1.78 3.95 -15.47
N HIS A 11 0.71 3.77 -16.26
CA HIS A 11 0.52 4.52 -17.51
C HIS A 11 0.21 6.00 -17.29
N ALA A 12 -0.52 6.35 -16.22
CA ALA A 12 -0.88 7.74 -15.92
C ALA A 12 0.24 8.53 -15.22
N GLY A 13 1.29 7.87 -14.72
CA GLY A 13 2.37 8.49 -13.94
C GLY A 13 1.93 9.03 -12.57
N LYS A 14 0.71 8.72 -12.14
CA LYS A 14 0.12 9.14 -10.86
C LYS A 14 -1.00 8.18 -10.44
N GLY A 15 -1.25 8.07 -9.14
CA GLY A 15 -2.28 7.18 -8.60
C GLY A 15 -1.88 6.62 -7.24
N TYR A 16 -2.08 5.32 -7.06
CA TYR A 16 -1.83 4.62 -5.79
C TYR A 16 -1.03 3.33 -5.96
N LEU A 17 -0.48 2.85 -4.84
CA LEU A 17 0.15 1.53 -4.69
C LEU A 17 -0.75 0.61 -3.87
N GLU A 18 -0.60 -0.70 -4.07
CA GLU A 18 -1.31 -1.73 -3.31
C GLU A 18 -0.30 -2.59 -2.57
N ASP A 19 -0.30 -2.48 -1.23
CA ASP A 19 0.46 -3.39 -0.39
C ASP A 19 -0.30 -4.71 -0.23
N ARG A 20 0.28 -5.81 -0.74
CA ARG A 20 -0.34 -7.15 -0.75
C ARG A 20 0.24 -8.06 0.33
N ARG A 21 1.02 -7.50 1.26
CA ARG A 21 1.60 -8.21 2.42
C ARG A 21 0.64 -8.42 3.59
N PRO A 22 -0.33 -7.54 3.87
CA PRO A 22 -1.24 -7.74 5.00
C PRO A 22 -2.04 -9.04 4.89
N ALA A 23 -2.05 -9.82 5.97
CA ALA A 23 -2.84 -11.04 6.08
C ALA A 23 -4.33 -10.72 6.35
N ALA A 24 -5.22 -11.65 6.05
CA ALA A 24 -6.67 -11.46 6.21
C ALA A 24 -7.12 -11.19 7.66
N ASN A 25 -6.32 -11.56 8.65
CA ASN A 25 -6.59 -11.40 10.09
C ASN A 25 -5.85 -10.20 10.71
N MET A 26 -5.21 -9.35 9.91
CA MET A 26 -4.41 -8.25 10.41
C MET A 26 -5.30 -7.10 10.93
N ASP A 27 -4.86 -6.41 11.99
CA ASP A 27 -5.58 -5.25 12.51
C ASP A 27 -5.48 -4.08 11.52
N PRO A 28 -6.61 -3.59 10.96
CA PRO A 28 -6.59 -2.52 9.98
C PRO A 28 -5.98 -1.22 10.52
N TYR A 29 -6.13 -0.91 11.81
CA TYR A 29 -5.61 0.32 12.38
C TYR A 29 -4.09 0.28 12.51
N GLN A 30 -3.53 -0.86 12.92
CA GLN A 30 -2.09 -1.03 13.01
C GLN A 30 -1.43 -1.00 11.63
N VAL A 31 -2.05 -1.63 10.63
CA VAL A 31 -1.54 -1.62 9.25
C VAL A 31 -1.49 -0.21 8.69
N CYS A 32 -2.60 0.52 8.82
CA CYS A 32 -2.67 1.90 8.34
C CYS A 32 -1.68 2.80 9.08
N ALA A 33 -1.54 2.65 10.40
CA ALA A 33 -0.60 3.44 11.20
C ALA A 33 0.85 3.22 10.74
N VAL A 34 1.29 1.96 10.62
CA VAL A 34 2.67 1.64 10.17
C VAL A 34 2.91 2.09 8.74
N MET A 35 1.91 1.99 7.87
CA MET A 35 2.01 2.46 6.49
C MET A 35 2.25 3.98 6.44
N ILE A 36 1.46 4.76 7.17
CA ILE A 36 1.60 6.21 7.25
C ILE A 36 2.94 6.59 7.90
N GLU A 37 3.30 5.95 9.00
CA GLU A 37 4.57 6.18 9.69
C GLU A 37 5.75 5.97 8.73
N THR A 38 5.76 4.87 7.98
CA THR A 38 6.89 4.56 7.08
C THR A 38 6.96 5.47 5.85
N THR A 39 5.84 6.03 5.36
CA THR A 39 5.82 6.80 4.11
C THR A 39 5.71 8.31 4.27
N CYS A 40 5.16 8.78 5.39
CA CYS A 40 4.80 10.18 5.60
C CYS A 40 5.51 10.83 6.80
N SER A 41 6.33 10.08 7.54
CA SER A 41 7.34 10.66 8.44
C SER A 41 8.65 10.89 7.70
#